data_AF-V8NJE6-F1
#
_entry.id   AF-V8NJE6-F1
#
_cell.length_a   1.000
_cell.length_b   1.000
_cell.length_c   1.000
_cell.angle_alpha   90.00
_cell.angle_beta   90.00
_cell.angle_gamma   90.00
#
_symmetry.space_group_name_H-M   'P 1'
#
loop_
_entity.id
_entity.type
_entity.pdbx_description
1 polymer ?
#
loop_
_entity_poly.entity_id
_entity_poly.type
_entity_poly.pdbx_seq_one_letter_code
_entity_poly.pdbx_strand_id
1 'polypeptide(L)' 'ATEIVLKAQILAGGRGKGVFSSGLKGGVHLTKDPKEVGQLAKQMIGYNLTTKQTPKGGVKVKKVAV' A
#
# COMPACT_ATOMS: atom_id res chain seq x y z
N ALA A 1 -16.52 -10.94 12.38
CA ALA A 1 -15.38 -11.20 11.47
C ALA A 1 -14.32 -10.13 11.71
N THR A 2 -13.07 -10.51 11.92
CA THR A 2 -11.97 -9.57 12.17
C THR A 2 -11.66 -8.83 10.88
N GLU A 3 -11.81 -7.51 10.88
CA GLU A 3 -11.48 -6.68 9.72
C GLU A 3 -9.98 -6.35 9.76
N ILE A 4 -9.29 -6.62 8.66
CA ILE A 4 -7.83 -6.50 8.54
C ILE A 4 -7.52 -5.24 7.73
N VAL A 5 -6.58 -4.40 8.21
CA VAL A 5 -6.25 -3.13 7.57
C VAL A 5 -4.80 -3.11 7.12
N LEU A 6 -4.57 -3.39 5.85
CA LEU A 6 -3.25 -3.35 5.25
C LEU A 6 -2.85 -1.92 4.88
N LYS A 7 -1.72 -1.43 5.41
CA LYS A 7 -1.20 -0.07 5.18
C LYS A 7 0.26 -0.08 4.75
N ALA A 8 0.57 0.59 3.65
CA ALA A 8 1.95 0.82 3.22
C ALA A 8 2.73 1.66 4.26
N GLN A 9 3.92 1.20 4.64
CA GLN A 9 4.81 1.92 5.54
C GLN A 9 5.83 2.72 4.72
N ILE A 10 5.55 4.02 4.58
CA ILE A 10 6.42 5.00 3.92
C ILE A 10 6.44 6.31 4.73
N LEU A 11 7.52 7.06 4.61
CA LEU A 11 7.68 8.39 5.20
C LEU A 11 6.97 9.47 4.35
N ALA A 12 5.69 9.23 4.05
CA ALA A 12 4.82 10.19 3.38
C ALA A 12 3.35 9.90 3.72
N GLY A 13 2.52 10.95 3.79
CA GLY A 13 1.09 10.81 3.90
C GLY A 13 0.40 10.72 2.53
N GLY A 14 -0.93 10.84 2.53
CA GLY A 14 -1.74 10.71 1.30
C GLY A 14 -1.82 9.28 0.74
N ARG A 15 -1.37 8.28 1.50
CA ARG A 15 -1.31 6.86 1.09
C ARG A 15 -2.62 6.34 0.52
N GLY A 16 -3.76 6.63 1.15
CA GLY A 16 -5.07 6.14 0.69
C GLY A 16 -5.46 6.56 -0.73
N LYS A 17 -4.92 7.68 -1.24
CA LYS A 17 -5.13 8.16 -2.62
C LYS A 17 -3.91 7.94 -3.52
N GLY A 18 -2.91 7.21 -3.03
CA GLY A 18 -1.69 6.93 -3.78
C GLY A 18 -1.90 5.87 -4.85
N VAL A 19 -0.94 5.78 -5.77
CA VAL A 19 -0.93 4.77 -6.84
C VAL A 19 0.43 4.08 -6.82
N PHE A 20 0.41 2.75 -6.83
CA PHE A 20 1.61 1.93 -6.93
C PHE A 20 2.06 1.76 -8.38
N SER A 21 3.37 1.60 -8.57
CA SER A 21 3.94 1.19 -9.86
C SER A 21 3.53 -0.22 -10.30
N SER A 22 2.95 -1.04 -9.42
CA SER A 22 2.29 -2.32 -9.77
C SER A 22 0.92 -2.14 -10.44
N GLY A 23 0.37 -0.92 -10.44
CA GLY A 23 -1.01 -0.63 -10.85
C GLY A 23 -2.03 -0.67 -9.72
N LEU A 24 -1.63 -1.12 -8.51
CA LEU A 24 -2.50 -1.10 -7.33
C LEU A 24 -2.84 0.35 -6.95
N LYS A 25 -4.13 0.63 -6.70
CA LYS A 25 -4.62 1.94 -6.27
C LYS A 25 -4.89 1.93 -4.77
N GLY A 26 -4.30 2.89 -4.07
CA GLY A 26 -4.42 3.04 -2.63
C GLY A 26 -3.29 2.33 -1.89
N GLY A 27 -2.73 3.03 -0.90
CA GLY A 27 -1.77 2.51 0.07
C GLY A 27 -2.42 1.99 1.36
N VAL A 28 -3.76 1.94 1.41
CA VAL A 28 -4.55 1.50 2.55
C VAL A 28 -5.70 0.64 2.01
N HIS A 29 -5.75 -0.63 2.40
CA HIS A 29 -6.79 -1.57 2.01
C HIS A 29 -7.40 -2.23 3.25
N LEU A 30 -8.71 -2.46 3.20
CA LEU A 30 -9.44 -3.19 4.23
C LEU A 30 -9.93 -4.49 3.60
N THR A 31 -9.67 -5.61 4.27
CA THR A 31 -10.17 -6.92 3.86
C THR A 31 -10.59 -7.74 5.07
N LYS A 32 -11.52 -8.67 4.87
CA LYS A 32 -11.91 -9.67 5.88
C LYS A 32 -11.28 -11.03 5.59
N ASP A 33 -10.62 -11.18 4.44
CA ASP A 33 -9.98 -12.43 4.00
C ASP A 33 -8.45 -12.35 4.19
N PRO A 34 -7.87 -13.17 5.07
CA PRO A 34 -6.41 -13.26 5.23
C PRO A 34 -5.66 -13.62 3.94
N LYS A 35 -6.29 -14.30 2.98
CA LYS A 35 -5.66 -14.65 1.69
C LYS A 35 -5.45 -13.41 0.82
N GLU A 36 -6.40 -12.48 0.85
CA GLU A 36 -6.33 -11.22 0.09
C GLU A 36 -5.21 -10.32 0.62
N VAL A 37 -4.95 -10.34 1.94
CA VAL A 37 -3.82 -9.63 2.56
C VAL A 37 -2.49 -10.01 1.91
N GLY A 38 -2.26 -11.29 1.65
CA GLY A 38 -1.03 -11.77 1.02
C GLY A 38 -0.88 -11.30 -0.43
N GLN A 39 -1.98 -11.25 -1.18
CA GLN A 39 -1.98 -10.74 -2.56
C GLN A 39 -1.72 -9.23 -2.62
N LEU A 40 -2.40 -8.47 -1.77
CA LEU A 40 -2.21 -7.02 -1.66
C LEU A 40 -0.79 -6.69 -1.20
N ALA A 41 -0.26 -7.40 -0.20
CA ALA A 41 1.11 -7.20 0.27
C ALA A 41 2.15 -7.45 -0.83
N LYS A 42 1.96 -8.46 -1.69
CA LYS A 42 2.82 -8.71 -2.86
C LYS A 42 2.77 -7.57 -3.88
N GLN A 43 1.62 -6.93 -4.06
CA GLN A 43 1.46 -5.79 -4.96
C GLN A 43 1.95 -4.46 -4.36
N MET A 44 2.15 -4.41 -3.05
CA MET A 44 2.70 -3.25 -2.34
C MET A 44 4.21 -3.33 -2.19
N ILE A 45 4.72 -4.42 -1.61
CA ILE A 45 6.14 -4.59 -1.27
C ILE A 45 6.97 -4.67 -2.56
N GLY A 46 8.05 -3.90 -2.62
CA GLY A 46 8.94 -3.85 -3.78
C GLY A 46 8.52 -2.86 -4.86
N TYR A 47 7.30 -2.33 -4.80
CA TYR A 47 6.78 -1.33 -5.72
C TYR A 47 6.85 0.09 -5.13
N ASN A 48 6.81 1.09 -6.01
CA ASN A 48 6.85 2.49 -5.62
C ASN A 48 5.43 3.02 -5.45
N LEU A 49 5.12 3.58 -4.28
CA LEU A 49 3.86 4.28 -4.02
C LEU A 49 4.04 5.77 -4.30
N THR A 50 3.29 6.29 -5.27
CA THR A 50 3.22 7.71 -5.60
C THR A 50 1.99 8.32 -4.94
N THR A 51 2.19 9.34 -4.11
CA THR A 51 1.14 10.18 -3.52
C THR A 51 1.42 11.65 -3.81
N LYS A 52 0.48 12.55 -3.47
CA LYS A 52 0.70 14.01 -3.58
C LYS A 52 1.89 14.52 -2.75
N GLN A 53 2.30 13.76 -1.73
CA GLN A 53 3.35 14.15 -0.78
C GLN A 53 4.67 13.41 -1.03
N THR A 54 4.70 12.45 -1.95
CA THR A 54 5.94 11.79 -2.37
C THR A 54 6.60 12.54 -3.54
N PRO A 55 7.90 12.34 -3.79
CA PRO A 55 8.55 12.80 -5.02
C PRO A 55 7.88 12.23 -6.28
N LYS A 56 8.18 12.80 -7.46
CA LYS A 56 7.61 12.37 -8.76
C LYS A 56 7.79 10.86 -9.04
N GLY A 57 8.84 10.24 -8.51
CA GLY A 57 9.12 8.80 -8.66
C GLY A 57 8.48 7.89 -7.60
N GLY A 58 7.68 8.45 -6.69
CA GLY A 58 7.10 7.73 -5.56
C GLY A 58 8.14 7.27 -4.53
N VAL A 59 7.69 6.50 -3.54
CA VAL A 59 8.56 5.90 -2.52
C VAL A 59 8.42 4.38 -2.57
N LYS A 60 9.55 3.68 -2.68
CA LYS A 60 9.57 2.22 -2.66
C LYS A 60 9.08 1.69 -1.32
N VAL A 61 8.02 0.89 -1.34
CA VAL A 61 7.46 0.29 -0.13
C VAL A 61 8.26 -0.96 0.20
N LYS A 62 8.93 -0.96 1.35
CA LYS A 62 9.69 -2.12 1.86
C LYS A 62 8.94 -2.91 2.93
N LYS A 63 7.94 -2.28 3.55
CA LYS A 63 7.19 -2.83 4.68
C LYS A 63 5.73 -2.43 4.56
N VAL A 64 4.85 -3.31 5.01
CA VAL A 64 3.43 -3.06 5.19
C VAL A 64 3.08 -3.34 6.66
N ALA A 65 2.09 -2.62 7.19
CA ALA A 65 1.48 -2.91 8.47
C ALA A 65 0.11 -3.55 8.21
N VAL A 66 -0.26 -4.52 9.01
CA VAL A 66 -1.53 -5.26 8.98
C VAL A 66 -2.31 -4.92 10.25
#